data_AF-A0A1S2R7A2-F1
#
_entry.id   AF-A0A1S2R7A2-F1
#
_cell.length_a   1.000
_cell.length_b   1.000
_cell.length_c   1.000
_cell.angle_alpha   90.00
_cell.angle_beta   90.00
_cell.angle_gamma   90.00
#
_symmetry.space_group_name_H-M   'P 1'
#
loop_
_entity.id
_entity.type
_entity.pdbx_description
1 polymer ?
#
loop_
_entity_poly.entity_id
_entity_poly.type
_entity_poly.pdbx_seq_one_letter_code
_entity_poly.pdbx_strand_id
1 'polypeptide(L)'
;MKQHNEEGLTLIEVLVSTVIFLIISSMLYTVFLTTISQSKKVAVSHTLRNELSVVTQKVDLAMENIDSVTLVSQNTNGDFTLQLNDKDLGINDPKVLLEKKSDDVFINGMKINSDGTTLKDTSFELTNNLRLHFILSNKVLSKGEQSIDIETIYRLAGDK
;
A
#
# COMPACT_ATOMS: atom_id res chain seq x y z
N MET A 1 60.14 -36.08 -39.81
CA MET A 1 58.79 -35.85 -39.24
C MET A 1 58.70 -34.39 -38.83
N LYS A 2 57.98 -33.57 -39.59
CA LYS A 2 57.66 -32.18 -39.22
C LYS A 2 56.17 -32.14 -38.92
N GLN A 3 55.81 -32.09 -37.64
CA GLN A 3 54.45 -31.75 -37.21
C GLN A 3 54.15 -30.36 -37.77
N HIS A 4 53.17 -30.28 -38.67
CA HIS A 4 52.64 -29.05 -39.22
C HIS A 4 51.63 -28.46 -38.22
N ASN A 5 51.87 -27.20 -37.88
CA ASN A 5 50.91 -26.18 -37.43
C ASN A 5 49.83 -26.64 -36.44
N GLU A 6 50.08 -26.42 -35.15
CA GLU A 6 49.03 -26.33 -34.14
C GLU A 6 48.14 -25.13 -34.50
N GLU A 7 46.84 -25.37 -34.70
CA GLU A 7 45.84 -24.35 -35.00
C GLU A 7 45.74 -23.34 -33.83
N GLY A 8 46.55 -22.27 -33.89
CA GLY A 8 46.48 -21.16 -32.94
C GLY A 8 45.27 -20.28 -33.23
N LEU A 9 44.57 -19.85 -32.17
CA LEU A 9 43.46 -18.89 -32.25
C LEU A 9 43.88 -17.64 -33.01
N THR A 10 43.12 -17.26 -34.04
CA THR A 10 43.41 -16.03 -34.77
C THR A 10 42.99 -14.81 -33.96
N LEU A 11 43.72 -13.71 -34.08
CA LEU A 11 43.40 -12.45 -33.38
C LEU A 11 41.98 -11.96 -33.67
N ILE A 12 41.51 -12.22 -34.90
CA ILE A 12 40.16 -11.85 -35.36
C ILE A 12 39.09 -12.67 -34.63
N GLU A 13 39.29 -13.98 -34.45
CA GLU A 13 38.35 -14.83 -33.71
C GLU A 13 38.24 -14.41 -32.24
N VAL A 14 39.35 -14.04 -31.60
CA VAL A 14 39.34 -13.49 -30.23
C VAL A 14 38.55 -12.19 -30.17
N LEU A 15 38.75 -11.29 -31.13
CA LEU A 15 38.06 -10.00 -31.18
C LEU A 15 36.54 -10.19 -31.38
N VAL A 16 36.14 -11.02 -32.35
CA VAL A 16 34.73 -11.31 -32.63
C VAL A 16 34.07 -11.95 -31.41
N SER A 17 34.74 -12.92 -30.76
CA SER A 17 34.24 -13.57 -29.55
C SER A 17 34.06 -12.58 -28.40
N THR A 18 34.99 -11.63 -28.25
CA THR A 18 34.91 -10.58 -27.22
C THR A 18 33.74 -9.63 -27.46
N VAL A 19 33.51 -9.22 -28.71
CA VAL A 19 32.37 -8.35 -29.05
C VAL A 19 31.04 -9.04 -28.78
N ILE A 20 30.90 -10.30 -29.20
CA ILE A 20 29.69 -11.09 -28.93
C ILE A 20 29.46 -11.24 -27.42
N PHE A 21 30.52 -11.52 -26.66
CA PHE A 21 30.45 -11.63 -25.21
C PHE A 21 29.99 -10.33 -24.54
N LEU A 22 30.49 -9.17 -24.99
CA LEU A 22 30.09 -7.87 -24.45
C LEU A 22 28.62 -7.54 -24.75
N ILE A 23 28.15 -7.85 -25.97
CA ILE A 23 26.75 -7.68 -26.34
C ILE A 23 25.85 -8.52 -25.44
N ILE A 24 26.13 -9.82 -25.30
CA ILE A 24 25.35 -10.73 -24.44
C ILE A 24 25.40 -10.26 -22.99
N SER A 25 26.58 -9.90 -22.48
CA SER A 25 26.74 -9.41 -21.11
C SER A 25 25.93 -8.15 -20.84
N SER A 26 25.87 -7.21 -21.78
CA SER A 26 25.07 -5.98 -21.64
C SER A 26 23.57 -6.26 -21.56
N MET A 27 23.08 -7.23 -22.35
CA MET A 27 21.68 -7.65 -22.33
C MET A 27 21.34 -8.31 -20.99
N LEU A 28 22.19 -9.22 -20.51
CA LEU A 28 22.02 -9.89 -19.22
C LEU A 28 22.03 -8.89 -18.06
N TYR A 29 22.91 -7.90 -18.10
CA TYR A 29 22.98 -6.85 -17.08
C TYR A 29 21.69 -6.01 -17.03
N THR A 30 21.13 -5.69 -18.19
CA THR A 30 19.86 -4.94 -18.28
C THR A 30 18.69 -5.72 -17.70
N VAL A 31 18.61 -7.02 -18.02
CA VAL A 31 17.60 -7.92 -17.43
C VAL A 31 17.78 -8.01 -15.91
N PHE A 32 19.01 -8.18 -15.44
CA PHE A 32 19.32 -8.25 -14.02
C PHE A 32 18.87 -6.99 -13.25
N LEU A 33 19.19 -5.79 -13.76
CA LEU A 33 18.75 -4.53 -13.16
C LEU A 33 17.21 -4.41 -13.16
N THR A 34 16.57 -4.83 -14.24
CA THR A 34 15.10 -4.82 -14.36
C THR A 34 14.47 -5.73 -13.31
N THR A 35 15.00 -6.95 -13.14
CA THR A 35 14.53 -7.92 -12.15
C THR A 35 14.68 -7.38 -10.73
N ILE A 36 15.81 -6.76 -10.38
CA ILE A 36 16.00 -6.13 -9.06
C ILE A 36 14.95 -5.04 -8.83
N SER A 37 14.73 -4.18 -9.82
CA SER A 37 13.76 -3.09 -9.72
C SER A 37 12.34 -3.62 -9.52
N GLN A 38 11.94 -4.64 -10.30
CA GLN A 38 10.64 -5.29 -10.15
C GLN A 38 10.49 -5.98 -8.79
N SER A 39 11.51 -6.67 -8.31
CA SER A 39 11.50 -7.33 -7.00
C SER A 39 11.27 -6.32 -5.86
N LYS A 40 11.94 -5.16 -5.90
CA LYS A 40 11.70 -4.08 -4.93
C LYS A 40 10.26 -3.56 -4.98
N LYS A 41 9.71 -3.37 -6.17
CA LYS A 41 8.31 -2.93 -6.36
C LYS A 41 7.31 -3.94 -5.79
N VAL A 42 7.54 -5.23 -6.01
CA VAL A 42 6.70 -6.30 -5.48
C VAL A 42 6.76 -6.34 -3.96
N ALA A 43 7.95 -6.25 -3.37
CA ALA A 43 8.12 -6.23 -1.92
C ALA A 43 7.37 -5.06 -1.26
N VAL A 44 7.49 -3.85 -1.81
CA VAL A 44 6.76 -2.68 -1.28
C VAL A 44 5.24 -2.86 -1.43
N SER A 45 4.77 -3.36 -2.58
CA SER A 45 3.34 -3.65 -2.77
C SER A 45 2.81 -4.67 -1.75
N HIS A 46 3.56 -5.75 -1.48
CA HIS A 46 3.18 -6.72 -0.46
C HIS A 46 3.09 -6.09 0.94
N THR A 47 4.07 -5.26 1.31
CA THR A 47 4.04 -4.55 2.59
C THR A 47 2.82 -3.64 2.69
N LEU A 48 2.49 -2.88 1.64
CA LEU A 48 1.31 -2.01 1.63
C LEU A 48 0.00 -2.81 1.69
N ARG A 49 -0.10 -3.96 1.02
CA ARG A 49 -1.29 -4.83 1.11
C ARG A 49 -1.49 -5.36 2.52
N ASN A 50 -0.42 -5.85 3.14
CA ASN A 50 -0.47 -6.36 4.50
C ASN A 50 -0.89 -5.25 5.48
N GLU A 51 -0.32 -4.05 5.32
CA GLU A 51 -0.67 -2.90 6.14
C GLU A 51 -2.13 -2.48 5.97
N LEU A 52 -2.60 -2.41 4.72
CA LEU A 52 -4.00 -2.08 4.44
C LEU A 52 -4.95 -3.14 5.02
N SER A 53 -4.56 -4.42 4.97
CA SER A 53 -5.30 -5.51 5.61
C SER A 53 -5.36 -5.35 7.14
N VAL A 54 -4.28 -4.91 7.79
CA VAL A 54 -4.26 -4.65 9.23
C VAL A 54 -5.13 -3.45 9.58
N VAL A 55 -5.06 -2.37 8.81
CA VAL A 55 -5.89 -1.17 8.99
C VAL A 55 -7.37 -1.52 8.86
N THR A 56 -7.75 -2.19 7.77
CA THR A 56 -9.14 -2.61 7.54
C THR A 56 -9.63 -3.56 8.61
N GLN A 57 -8.85 -4.57 9.00
CA GLN A 57 -9.22 -5.49 10.08
C GLN A 57 -9.47 -4.76 11.41
N LYS A 58 -8.62 -3.78 11.77
CA LYS A 58 -8.83 -2.97 12.98
C LYS A 58 -10.11 -2.15 12.90
N VAL A 59 -10.45 -1.62 11.73
CA VAL A 59 -11.70 -0.89 11.51
C VAL A 59 -12.90 -1.85 11.54
N ASP A 60 -12.79 -3.04 10.97
CA ASP A 60 -13.83 -4.07 11.02
C ASP A 60 -14.17 -4.44 12.47
N LEU A 61 -13.16 -4.62 13.32
CA LEU A 61 -13.34 -4.85 14.76
C LEU A 61 -13.97 -3.65 15.46
N ALA A 62 -13.59 -2.42 15.08
CA ALA A 62 -14.21 -1.22 15.62
C ALA A 62 -15.68 -1.04 15.20
N MET A 63 -16.05 -1.58 14.03
CA MET A 63 -17.41 -1.58 13.50
C MET A 63 -18.27 -2.74 14.05
N GLU A 64 -17.70 -3.63 14.87
CA GLU A 64 -18.43 -4.75 15.45
C GLU A 64 -19.48 -4.27 16.47
N ASN A 65 -20.73 -4.68 16.25
CA ASN A 65 -21.90 -4.27 17.05
C ASN A 65 -22.09 -2.75 17.07
N ILE A 66 -21.81 -2.07 15.95
CA ILE A 66 -22.13 -0.65 15.78
C ILE A 66 -23.49 -0.52 15.09
N ASP A 67 -24.40 0.18 15.75
CA ASP A 67 -25.76 0.39 15.25
C ASP A 67 -25.88 1.67 14.43
N SER A 68 -25.12 2.70 14.80
CA SER A 68 -25.16 4.02 14.15
C SER A 68 -23.79 4.69 14.14
N VAL A 69 -23.60 5.55 13.15
CA VAL A 69 -22.39 6.35 12.99
C VAL A 69 -22.79 7.81 12.89
N THR A 70 -22.13 8.66 13.66
CA THR A 70 -22.37 10.10 13.67
C THR A 70 -21.11 10.84 13.24
N LEU A 71 -21.24 11.75 12.27
CA LEU A 71 -20.16 12.66 11.91
C LEU A 71 -20.04 13.76 12.98
N VAL A 72 -18.89 13.82 13.65
CA VAL A 72 -18.61 14.84 14.68
C VAL A 72 -17.97 16.07 14.05
N SER A 73 -16.99 15.84 13.17
CA SER A 73 -16.29 16.93 12.49
C SER A 73 -15.71 16.48 11.15
N GLN A 74 -15.64 17.41 10.22
CA GLN A 74 -14.94 17.25 8.95
C GLN A 74 -14.31 18.60 8.58
N ASN A 75 -13.03 18.60 8.19
CA ASN A 75 -12.35 19.80 7.73
C ASN A 75 -12.15 19.79 6.21
N THR A 76 -11.71 20.92 5.66
CA THR A 76 -11.43 21.07 4.22
C THR A 76 -10.23 20.27 3.75
N ASN A 77 -9.38 19.78 4.66
CA ASN A 77 -8.22 18.95 4.35
C ASN A 77 -8.59 17.46 4.24
N GLY A 78 -9.88 17.12 4.39
CA GLY A 78 -10.37 15.76 4.37
C GLY A 78 -10.07 14.97 5.66
N ASP A 79 -9.71 15.63 6.75
CA ASP A 79 -9.71 15.03 8.08
C ASP A 79 -11.14 14.95 8.59
N PHE A 80 -11.43 13.91 9.35
CA PHE A 80 -12.77 13.66 9.86
C PHE A 80 -12.71 12.94 11.21
N THR A 81 -13.77 13.10 11.99
CA THR A 81 -14.02 12.33 13.21
C THR A 81 -15.42 11.74 13.13
N LEU A 82 -15.50 10.42 13.21
CA LEU A 82 -16.73 9.65 13.28
C LEU A 82 -16.87 9.05 14.69
N GLN A 83 -18.05 9.19 15.26
CA GLN A 83 -18.48 8.46 16.44
C GLN A 83 -19.20 7.19 16.01
N LEU A 84 -18.69 6.05 16.44
CA LEU A 84 -19.30 4.74 16.24
C LEU A 84 -20.06 4.39 17.52
N ASN A 85 -21.38 4.35 17.42
CA ASN A 85 -22.28 4.23 18.57
C ASN A 85 -22.92 2.85 18.59
N ASP A 86 -22.86 2.24 19.77
CA ASP A 86 -23.55 1.00 20.11
C ASP A 86 -24.86 1.36 20.81
N LYS A 87 -25.98 0.76 20.40
CA LYS A 87 -27.31 1.08 20.92
C LYS A 87 -27.42 0.84 22.42
N ASP A 88 -26.61 -0.08 22.97
CA ASP A 88 -26.61 -0.40 24.39
C ASP A 88 -25.88 0.65 25.25
N LEU A 89 -24.96 1.42 24.64
CA LEU A 89 -24.19 2.48 25.31
C LEU A 89 -24.82 3.88 25.15
N GLY A 90 -25.71 4.04 24.16
CA GLY A 90 -26.37 5.32 23.86
C GLY A 90 -25.50 6.29 23.06
N ILE A 91 -26.09 7.39 22.57
CA ILE A 91 -25.45 8.28 21.59
C ILE A 91 -24.38 9.20 22.21
N ASN A 92 -24.43 9.44 23.53
CA ASN A 92 -23.52 10.37 24.22
C ASN A 92 -22.25 9.68 24.76
N ASP A 93 -22.17 8.36 24.72
CA ASP A 93 -21.00 7.58 25.12
C ASP A 93 -20.56 6.70 23.96
N PRO A 94 -19.79 7.25 22.99
CA PRO A 94 -19.42 6.53 21.80
C PRO A 94 -18.52 5.36 22.17
N LYS A 95 -18.85 4.17 21.65
CA LYS A 95 -18.03 2.96 21.85
C LYS A 95 -16.64 3.15 21.26
N VAL A 96 -16.58 3.76 20.08
CA VAL A 96 -15.34 4.00 19.35
C VAL A 96 -15.35 5.34 18.64
N LEU A 97 -14.22 6.04 18.67
CA LEU A 97 -13.92 7.19 17.82
C LEU A 97 -13.00 6.75 16.69
N LEU A 98 -13.46 6.90 15.45
CA LEU A 98 -12.65 6.72 14.25
C LEU A 98 -12.27 8.10 13.71
N GLU A 99 -10.99 8.39 13.63
CA GLU A 99 -10.49 9.71 13.26
C GLU A 99 -9.45 9.61 12.15
N LYS A 100 -9.55 10.47 11.14
CA LYS A 100 -8.46 10.75 10.22
C LYS A 100 -7.90 12.12 10.57
N LYS A 101 -6.61 12.20 10.90
CA LYS A 101 -5.92 13.45 11.27
C LYS A 101 -4.50 13.41 10.75
N SER A 102 -4.04 14.50 10.12
CA SER A 102 -2.65 14.65 9.68
C SER A 102 -2.15 13.47 8.84
N ASP A 103 -2.96 13.06 7.86
CA ASP A 103 -2.67 11.98 6.91
C ASP A 103 -2.58 10.56 7.51
N ASP A 104 -2.95 10.37 8.77
CA ASP A 104 -2.99 9.08 9.46
C ASP A 104 -4.42 8.79 9.98
N VAL A 105 -4.73 7.52 10.23
CA VAL A 105 -6.02 7.09 10.80
C VAL A 105 -5.82 6.60 12.23
N PHE A 106 -6.79 6.89 13.09
CA PHE A 106 -6.78 6.64 14.52
C PHE A 106 -8.08 5.98 14.96
N ILE A 107 -7.97 5.06 15.90
CA ILE A 107 -9.11 4.46 16.61
C ILE A 107 -8.91 4.72 18.09
N ASN A 108 -9.84 5.43 18.73
CA ASN A 108 -9.75 5.85 20.14
C ASN A 108 -8.43 6.56 20.47
N GLY A 109 -7.97 7.43 19.56
CA GLY A 109 -6.71 8.17 19.68
C GLY A 109 -5.45 7.35 19.41
N MET A 110 -5.55 6.04 19.14
CA MET A 110 -4.42 5.21 18.76
C MET A 110 -4.27 5.16 17.24
N LYS A 111 -3.10 5.55 16.74
CA LYS A 111 -2.77 5.46 15.31
C LYS A 111 -2.81 3.99 14.87
N ILE A 112 -3.51 3.70 13.77
CA ILE A 112 -3.68 2.33 13.30
C ILE A 112 -2.78 1.96 12.12
N ASN A 113 -2.35 2.93 11.33
CA ASN A 113 -1.32 2.75 10.30
C ASN A 113 0.09 2.96 10.85
N SER A 114 1.09 2.51 10.12
CA SER A 114 2.51 2.58 10.47
C SER A 114 3.13 3.93 10.12
N ASP A 115 4.28 4.24 10.72
CA ASP A 115 4.99 5.50 10.47
C ASP A 115 5.57 5.62 9.07
N GLY A 116 5.83 4.51 8.39
CA GLY A 116 6.29 4.47 7.00
C GLY A 116 5.19 4.67 5.96
N THR A 117 3.93 4.72 6.36
CA THR A 117 2.77 4.81 5.47
C THR A 117 1.88 6.01 5.78
N THR A 118 1.08 6.41 4.80
CA THR A 118 0.10 7.50 4.90
C THR A 118 -1.24 7.05 4.35
N LEU A 119 -2.31 7.53 4.97
CA LEU A 119 -3.72 7.38 4.58
C LEU A 119 -4.33 8.73 4.16
N LYS A 120 -3.51 9.66 3.66
CA LYS A 120 -3.89 11.03 3.29
C LYS A 120 -5.18 11.13 2.48
N ASP A 121 -5.30 10.30 1.45
CA ASP A 121 -6.40 10.36 0.49
C ASP A 121 -7.59 9.47 0.90
N THR A 122 -7.58 8.93 2.12
CA THR A 122 -8.70 8.17 2.66
C THR A 122 -9.91 9.07 2.87
N SER A 123 -11.07 8.63 2.40
CA SER A 123 -12.34 9.35 2.47
C SER A 123 -13.46 8.49 3.03
N PHE A 124 -14.55 9.13 3.48
CA PHE A 124 -15.77 8.44 3.89
C PHE A 124 -16.99 9.03 3.20
N GLU A 125 -18.04 8.22 3.09
CA GLU A 125 -19.38 8.65 2.71
C GLU A 125 -20.37 8.02 3.70
N LEU A 126 -21.20 8.87 4.32
CA LEU A 126 -22.23 8.45 5.25
C LEU A 126 -23.60 8.86 4.69
N THR A 127 -24.30 7.89 4.14
CA THR A 127 -25.69 8.04 3.68
C THR A 127 -26.58 7.15 4.55
N ASN A 128 -26.84 5.92 4.11
CA ASN A 128 -27.51 4.89 4.89
C ASN A 128 -26.53 3.86 5.48
N ASN A 129 -25.38 3.74 4.81
CA ASN A 129 -24.27 2.89 5.23
C ASN A 129 -23.03 3.76 5.38
N LEU A 130 -22.06 3.30 6.17
CA LEU A 130 -20.75 3.91 6.21
C LEU A 130 -19.90 3.27 5.10
N ARG A 131 -19.52 4.06 4.11
CA ARG A 131 -18.55 3.67 3.07
C ARG A 131 -17.21 4.32 3.40
N LEU A 132 -16.18 3.51 3.62
CA LEU A 132 -14.81 3.97 3.83
C LEU A 132 -13.96 3.58 2.61
N HIS A 133 -13.33 4.57 2.00
CA HIS A 133 -12.39 4.37 0.91
C HIS A 133 -10.99 4.65 1.44
N PHE A 134 -10.25 3.59 1.73
CA PHE A 134 -8.88 3.67 2.25
C PHE A 134 -7.90 3.72 1.10
N ILE A 135 -7.00 4.71 1.10
CA ILE A 135 -5.91 4.81 0.13
C ILE A 135 -4.61 4.89 0.92
N LEU A 136 -3.85 3.79 0.92
CA LEU A 136 -2.58 3.67 1.65
C LEU A 136 -1.41 3.88 0.70
N SER A 137 -0.52 4.81 1.02
CA SER A 137 0.70 5.09 0.25
C SER A 137 1.96 5.04 1.12
N ASN A 138 3.11 4.76 0.51
CA ASN A 138 4.41 4.79 1.19
C ASN A 138 4.95 6.22 1.28
N LYS A 139 5.32 6.69 2.49
CA LYS A 139 5.82 8.06 2.71
C LYS A 139 7.21 8.31 2.10
N VAL A 140 8.04 7.28 1.95
CA VAL A 140 9.44 7.40 1.53
C VAL A 140 9.59 7.48 0.00
N LEU A 141 8.64 6.93 -0.75
CA LEU A 141 8.69 6.90 -2.21
C LEU A 141 8.01 8.14 -2.79
N SER A 142 8.64 9.31 -2.65
CA SER A 142 8.07 10.60 -3.04
C SER A 142 7.92 10.84 -4.55
N LYS A 143 8.23 9.87 -5.42
CA LYS A 143 8.00 9.97 -6.87
C LYS A 143 7.72 8.59 -7.47
N GLY A 144 6.45 8.25 -7.63
CA GLY A 144 5.99 7.06 -8.36
C GLY A 144 5.17 6.08 -7.52
N GLU A 145 3.97 6.52 -7.15
CA GLU A 145 2.72 5.73 -7.15
C GLU A 145 2.86 4.24 -6.81
N GLN A 146 3.15 3.96 -5.55
CA GLN A 146 2.64 2.73 -4.95
C GLN A 146 1.66 3.13 -3.87
N SER A 147 0.44 3.40 -4.32
CA SER A 147 -0.74 3.41 -3.48
C SER A 147 -1.50 2.11 -3.68
N ILE A 148 -2.20 1.67 -2.64
CA ILE A 148 -3.17 0.59 -2.72
C ILE A 148 -4.44 1.11 -2.08
N ASP A 149 -5.55 0.92 -2.78
CA ASP A 149 -6.87 1.32 -2.35
C ASP A 149 -7.73 0.10 -2.03
N ILE A 150 -8.65 0.30 -1.09
CA ILE A 150 -9.75 -0.62 -0.82
C ILE A 150 -10.97 0.19 -0.38
N GLU A 151 -12.12 -0.22 -0.89
CA GLU A 151 -13.40 0.33 -0.48
C GLU A 151 -14.13 -0.70 0.38
N THR A 152 -14.52 -0.30 1.59
CA THR A 152 -15.29 -1.13 2.52
C THR A 152 -16.61 -0.46 2.84
N ILE A 153 -17.69 -1.23 2.80
CA ILE A 153 -19.05 -0.77 3.09
C ILE A 153 -19.54 -1.47 4.36
N TYR A 154 -19.83 -0.69 5.39
CA TYR A 154 -20.39 -1.16 6.65
C TYR A 154 -21.88 -0.84 6.72
N ARG A 155 -22.68 -1.90 6.90
CA ARG A 155 -24.13 -1.76 7.07
C ARG A 155 -24.47 -1.40 8.50
N LEU A 156 -25.22 -0.33 8.68
CA LEU A 156 -25.65 0.15 9.99
C LEU A 156 -26.99 -0.51 10.36
N ALA A 157 -27.11 -0.99 11.60
CA ALA A 157 -28.30 -1.71 12.04
C ALA A 157 -29.53 -0.81 12.30
N GLY A 158 -29.32 0.51 12.39
CA GLY A 158 -30.38 1.50 12.67
C GLY A 158 -31.38 1.78 11.53
N ASP A 159 -31.22 1.18 10.34
CA ASP A 159 -32.06 1.46 9.16
C ASP A 159 -33.32 0.55 9.08
N LYS A 160 -34.06 0.42 10.20
CA LYS A 160 -35.37 -0.23 10.28
C LYS A 160 -36.46 0.70 10.77
#